data_AF-A0A8S3DT77-F1
#
_entry.id   AF-A0A8S3DT77-F1
#
_cell.length_a   1.000
_cell.length_b   1.000
_cell.length_c   1.000
_cell.angle_alpha   90.00
_cell.angle_beta   90.00
_cell.angle_gamma   90.00
#
_symmetry.space_group_name_H-M   'P 1'
#
loop_
_entity.id
_entity.type
_entity.pdbx_description
1 polymer ?
#
loop_
_entity_poly.entity_id
_entity_poly.type
_entity_poly.pdbx_seq_one_letter_code
_entity_poly.pdbx_strand_id
1 'polypeptide(L)'
;MSYKHESRCHRGFNLRVWLNDEKNLTNNTCLCPPSFYGDVCQYQNQRVSMTIQFRALADSWSTLFAIVISLIDDSEERIVHSYEQLNYLSSRDCKIKFNIYLLYSTRPKNSTRNYTIHIDIYEKVSLKYRGSFFYRILFPFLPVYRQALILDIPRNDENIQICSNLQCSHGQCIAYSNVLDDDSFCQCDQGWSGKYCQIFHQNMCSSDSKHAGVTANNRSVCVCPIDKFGSRCLLVNEVCQMNNNLTCYNGGQCIPSDKYTLSSQSFHCVCRKGYTGDRCERNDTKIEFSFAEGIALSQSIFIHFIRIISNATPIRTTTLRTIPLKQDSITIYWSQQFHLVFVELLNKIYYLAVIQKSYSATTTKVRKINPVDRCQHINELFNETFVDMHIVRRMKYYHLPCQIYPSNRSCFYDNTQICLCYTFEQQRLANCFEFNHNMTFDCSGQSVCENDGQCFQDTPDCPKRAICICPLCYYGGTVSISYEWIWFIT
;
A
#
# COMPACT_ATOMS: atom_id res chain seq x y z
N MET A 1 50.34 -3.26 0.08
CA MET A 1 50.18 -4.68 0.44
C MET A 1 48.87 -4.83 1.21
N SER A 2 47.84 -5.36 0.55
CA SER A 2 46.53 -5.63 1.16
C SER A 2 46.61 -6.96 1.88
N TYR A 3 46.56 -6.94 3.22
CA TYR A 3 46.35 -8.16 4.00
C TYR A 3 44.88 -8.58 3.83
N LYS A 4 44.62 -9.43 2.83
CA LYS A 4 43.40 -10.25 2.79
C LYS A 4 43.49 -11.19 3.99
N HIS A 5 42.74 -10.90 5.06
CA HIS A 5 42.36 -11.96 5.98
C HIS A 5 41.48 -12.93 5.19
N GLU A 6 42.06 -14.04 4.73
CA GLU A 6 41.28 -15.22 4.36
C GLU A 6 40.56 -15.68 5.61
N SER A 7 39.29 -15.29 5.76
CA SER A 7 38.46 -15.80 6.82
C SER A 7 38.25 -17.29 6.55
N ARG A 8 38.75 -18.16 7.45
CA ARG A 8 38.55 -19.62 7.40
C ARG A 8 37.11 -20.02 7.08
N CYS A 9 36.16 -19.25 7.61
CA CYS A 9 34.75 -19.37 7.28
C CYS A 9 34.44 -18.39 6.15
N HIS A 10 34.01 -18.88 4.98
CA HIS A 10 33.81 -18.06 3.78
C HIS A 10 32.84 -16.89 4.03
N ARG A 11 31.54 -17.15 3.95
CA ARG A 11 30.48 -16.17 4.26
C ARG A 11 29.89 -16.35 5.67
N GLY A 12 30.60 -17.10 6.51
CA GLY A 12 30.19 -17.42 7.88
C GLY A 12 31.08 -16.76 8.91
N PHE A 13 30.73 -16.95 10.18
CA PHE A 13 31.50 -16.44 11.31
C PHE A 13 32.38 -17.55 11.89
N ASN A 14 33.66 -17.23 12.13
CA ASN A 14 34.56 -18.14 12.83
C ASN A 14 34.29 -18.09 14.33
N LEU A 15 33.97 -19.23 14.91
CA LEU A 15 33.68 -19.39 16.33
C LEU A 15 34.69 -20.32 16.97
N ARG A 16 35.14 -19.97 18.16
CA ARG A 16 35.86 -20.89 19.04
C ARG A 16 34.87 -21.45 20.05
N VAL A 17 34.67 -22.75 20.05
CA VAL A 17 33.79 -23.48 20.96
C VAL A 17 34.64 -24.19 21.98
N TRP A 18 34.33 -23.99 23.25
CA TRP A 18 34.94 -24.74 24.36
C TRP A 18 34.22 -26.07 24.51
N LEU A 19 34.97 -27.17 24.35
CA LEU A 19 34.47 -28.53 24.50
C LEU A 19 34.61 -29.02 25.94
N ASN A 20 35.62 -28.51 26.66
CA ASN A 20 35.82 -28.75 28.09
C ASN A 20 36.57 -27.56 28.69
N ASP A 21 35.90 -26.86 29.61
CA ASP A 21 36.45 -25.67 30.27
C ASP A 21 37.59 -26.02 31.24
N GLU A 22 37.50 -27.13 31.97
CA GLU A 22 38.53 -27.56 32.93
C GLU A 22 39.84 -27.96 32.26
N LYS A 23 39.76 -28.48 31.03
CA LYS A 23 40.93 -28.90 30.24
C LYS A 23 41.36 -27.86 29.19
N ASN A 24 40.74 -26.68 29.15
CA ASN A 24 40.97 -25.66 28.12
C ASN A 24 40.90 -26.20 26.67
N LEU A 25 40.04 -27.19 26.44
CA LEU A 25 39.93 -27.89 25.16
C LEU A 25 39.00 -27.09 24.24
N THR A 26 39.57 -26.48 23.21
CA THR A 26 38.83 -25.62 22.27
C THR A 26 38.86 -26.18 20.85
N ASN A 27 37.78 -25.95 20.10
CA ASN A 27 37.71 -26.25 18.68
C ASN A 27 37.21 -25.02 17.92
N ASN A 28 37.79 -24.76 16.76
CA ASN A 28 37.36 -23.69 15.87
C ASN A 28 36.37 -24.26 14.84
N THR A 29 35.17 -23.67 14.78
CA THR A 29 34.09 -24.06 13.87
C THR A 29 33.50 -22.84 13.17
N CYS A 30 32.73 -23.05 12.11
CA CYS A 30 32.09 -21.99 11.34
C CYS A 30 30.58 -21.98 11.56
N LEU A 31 30.04 -20.81 11.94
CA LEU A 31 28.60 -20.57 11.93
C LEU A 31 28.19 -20.06 10.55
N CYS A 32 27.52 -20.91 9.77
CA CYS A 32 27.09 -20.57 8.42
C CYS A 32 25.72 -19.88 8.41
N PRO A 33 25.56 -18.80 7.61
CA PRO A 33 24.24 -18.26 7.35
C PRO A 33 23.38 -19.28 6.60
N PRO A 34 22.03 -19.20 6.66
CA PRO A 34 21.15 -20.24 6.11
C PRO A 34 21.29 -20.50 4.59
N SER A 35 21.90 -19.55 3.87
CA SER A 35 22.21 -19.66 2.43
C SER A 35 23.45 -20.52 2.13
N PHE A 36 24.24 -20.90 3.13
CA PHE A 36 25.49 -21.64 2.99
C PHE A 36 25.60 -22.76 4.03
N TYR A 37 26.39 -23.79 3.74
CA TYR A 37 26.63 -24.92 4.63
C TYR A 37 28.00 -25.58 4.36
N GLY A 38 28.35 -26.57 5.19
CA GLY A 38 29.66 -27.23 5.21
C GLY A 38 30.56 -26.66 6.31
N ASP A 39 31.65 -27.35 6.62
CA ASP A 39 32.53 -27.04 7.75
C ASP A 39 33.15 -25.65 7.71
N VAL A 40 33.25 -25.05 6.51
CA VAL A 40 33.77 -23.71 6.28
C VAL A 40 32.80 -22.83 5.49
N CYS A 41 31.51 -23.20 5.45
CA CYS A 41 30.46 -22.52 4.69
C CYS A 41 30.73 -22.44 3.18
N GLN A 42 31.37 -23.46 2.62
CA GLN A 42 31.80 -23.52 1.21
C GLN A 42 30.67 -23.87 0.24
N TYR A 43 29.61 -24.55 0.71
CA TYR A 43 28.54 -25.01 -0.16
C TYR A 43 27.34 -24.07 -0.11
N GLN A 44 26.80 -23.74 -1.27
CA GLN A 44 25.60 -22.91 -1.36
C GLN A 44 24.35 -23.76 -1.19
N ASN A 45 23.46 -23.34 -0.30
CA ASN A 45 22.20 -24.01 -0.07
C ASN A 45 21.22 -23.76 -1.22
N GLN A 46 20.51 -24.81 -1.64
CA GLN A 46 19.42 -24.68 -2.61
C GLN A 46 18.26 -23.92 -1.97
N ARG A 47 17.71 -22.93 -2.67
CA ARG A 47 16.66 -22.07 -2.09
C ARG A 47 15.84 -21.32 -3.14
N VAL A 48 14.72 -20.78 -2.68
CA VAL A 48 13.96 -19.76 -3.39
C VAL A 48 14.34 -18.38 -2.84
N SER A 49 14.60 -17.43 -3.73
CA SER A 49 14.91 -16.04 -3.43
C SER A 49 13.86 -15.17 -4.10
N MET A 50 12.93 -14.65 -3.32
CA MET A 50 11.79 -13.88 -3.83
C MET A 50 11.93 -12.39 -3.48
N THR A 51 11.62 -11.52 -4.43
CA THR A 51 11.39 -10.09 -4.18
C THR A 51 9.92 -9.79 -4.45
N ILE A 52 9.19 -9.42 -3.41
CA ILE A 52 7.75 -9.18 -3.50
C ILE A 52 7.41 -7.75 -3.05
N GLN A 53 6.53 -7.09 -3.81
CA GLN A 53 5.92 -5.82 -3.41
C GLN A 53 4.41 -6.04 -3.30
N PHE A 54 3.81 -5.57 -2.22
CA PHE A 54 2.37 -5.68 -2.02
C PHE A 54 1.68 -4.38 -2.44
N ARG A 55 0.48 -4.50 -3.00
CA ARG A 55 -0.44 -3.38 -3.20
C ARG A 55 -1.76 -3.73 -2.51
N ALA A 56 -2.28 -2.80 -1.73
CA ALA A 56 -3.61 -2.90 -1.15
C ALA A 56 -4.47 -1.78 -1.72
N LEU A 57 -5.78 -2.04 -1.78
CA LEU A 57 -6.76 -1.03 -2.14
C LEU A 57 -6.84 0.08 -1.09
N ALA A 58 -7.32 1.25 -1.52
CA ALA A 58 -7.37 2.44 -0.69
C ALA A 58 -8.27 2.30 0.55
N ASP A 59 -9.32 1.48 0.47
CA ASP A 59 -10.19 1.13 1.60
C ASP A 59 -9.45 0.36 2.71
N SER A 60 -8.42 -0.38 2.33
CA SER A 60 -7.57 -1.19 3.18
C SER A 60 -6.26 -0.48 3.56
N TRP A 61 -6.16 0.84 3.31
CA TRP A 61 -4.96 1.64 3.57
C TRP A 61 -4.46 1.56 5.03
N SER A 62 -5.40 1.53 5.97
CA SER A 62 -5.16 1.43 7.42
C SER A 62 -5.18 0.00 7.95
N THR A 63 -5.49 -0.99 7.12
CA THR A 63 -5.59 -2.39 7.54
C THR A 63 -4.20 -2.99 7.68
N LEU A 64 -3.92 -3.53 8.87
CA LEU A 64 -2.70 -4.28 9.12
C LEU A 64 -2.91 -5.73 8.68
N PHE A 65 -2.08 -6.19 7.75
CA PHE A 65 -2.09 -7.56 7.25
C PHE A 65 -0.98 -8.39 7.87
N ALA A 66 -1.27 -9.65 8.20
CA ALA A 66 -0.28 -10.67 8.46
C ALA A 66 -0.14 -11.52 7.19
N ILE A 67 1.05 -11.55 6.60
CA ILE A 67 1.30 -12.30 5.36
C ILE A 67 2.25 -13.44 5.68
N VAL A 68 1.83 -14.67 5.38
CA VAL A 68 2.63 -15.90 5.55
C VAL A 68 3.03 -16.40 4.18
N ILE A 69 4.32 -16.49 3.93
CA ILE A 69 4.88 -16.91 2.63
C ILE A 69 5.63 -18.20 2.87
N SER A 70 5.13 -19.29 2.32
CA SER A 70 5.58 -20.64 2.61
C SER A 70 6.06 -21.35 1.35
N LEU A 71 7.10 -22.17 1.49
CA LEU A 71 7.54 -23.13 0.49
C LEU A 71 6.96 -24.49 0.86
N ILE A 72 6.04 -24.98 0.04
CA ILE A 72 5.36 -26.25 0.25
C ILE A 72 5.72 -27.25 -0.84
N ASP A 73 5.49 -28.53 -0.56
CA ASP A 73 5.53 -29.59 -1.57
C ASP A 73 4.13 -30.07 -1.99
N ASP A 74 4.10 -30.86 -3.05
CA ASP A 74 2.90 -31.50 -3.62
C ASP A 74 2.58 -32.86 -2.98
N SER A 75 3.23 -33.19 -1.85
CA SER A 75 2.98 -34.46 -1.16
C SER A 75 1.60 -34.49 -0.51
N GLU A 76 1.10 -35.69 -0.19
CA GLU A 76 -0.16 -35.84 0.56
C GLU A 76 -0.10 -35.23 1.96
N GLU A 77 1.10 -35.17 2.56
CA GLU A 77 1.34 -34.46 3.83
C GLU A 77 1.35 -32.93 3.66
N ARG A 78 1.62 -32.45 2.43
CA ARG A 78 1.74 -31.03 2.06
C ARG A 78 2.59 -30.25 3.07
N ILE A 79 3.87 -30.61 3.13
CA ILE A 79 4.78 -30.14 4.17
C ILE A 79 5.22 -28.72 3.90
N VAL A 80 5.26 -27.88 4.95
CA VAL A 80 5.94 -26.58 4.89
C VAL A 80 7.44 -26.77 5.10
N HIS A 81 8.24 -26.57 4.06
CA HIS A 81 9.70 -26.69 4.14
C HIS A 81 10.34 -25.53 4.90
N SER A 82 9.86 -24.32 4.62
CA SER A 82 10.17 -23.09 5.34
C SER A 82 9.09 -22.07 5.06
N TYR A 83 9.01 -21.06 5.92
CA TYR A 83 8.09 -19.95 5.77
C TYR A 83 8.73 -18.68 6.31
N GLU A 84 8.25 -17.55 5.81
CA GLU A 84 8.50 -16.22 6.34
C GLU A 84 7.17 -15.55 6.63
N GLN A 85 7.13 -14.77 7.70
CA GLN A 85 5.94 -14.03 8.10
C GLN A 85 6.29 -12.57 8.32
N LEU A 86 5.46 -11.67 7.77
CA LEU A 86 5.64 -10.24 7.88
C LEU A 86 4.32 -9.53 8.17
N ASN A 87 4.39 -8.36 8.80
CA ASN A 87 3.24 -7.48 8.94
C ASN A 87 3.31 -6.39 7.86
N TYR A 88 2.29 -6.30 7.03
CA TYR A 88 2.20 -5.32 5.97
C TYR A 88 1.10 -4.30 6.26
N LEU A 89 1.46 -3.02 6.23
CA LEU A 89 0.52 -1.91 6.35
C LEU A 89 0.73 -0.97 5.17
N SER A 90 -0.27 -0.82 4.30
CA SER A 90 -0.13 0.00 3.09
C SER A 90 0.30 1.44 3.41
N SER A 91 -0.17 1.98 4.54
CA SER A 91 0.21 3.33 4.96
C SER A 91 1.68 3.58 5.24
N ARG A 92 2.43 2.51 5.51
CA ARG A 92 3.86 2.51 5.82
C ARG A 92 4.69 1.86 4.70
N ASP A 93 4.20 0.75 4.17
CA ASP A 93 5.02 -0.24 3.44
C ASP A 93 4.77 -0.30 1.93
N CYS A 94 3.81 0.44 1.38
CA CYS A 94 3.39 0.31 -0.02
C CYS A 94 4.51 0.48 -1.07
N LYS A 95 5.61 1.17 -0.72
CA LYS A 95 6.79 1.35 -1.58
C LYS A 95 7.92 0.36 -1.30
N ILE A 96 7.79 -0.45 -0.26
CA ILE A 96 8.82 -1.38 0.19
C ILE A 96 8.78 -2.64 -0.68
N LYS A 97 9.97 -3.10 -1.07
CA LYS A 97 10.18 -4.38 -1.73
C LYS A 97 10.77 -5.35 -0.72
N PHE A 98 10.04 -6.40 -0.40
CA PHE A 98 10.45 -7.41 0.58
C PHE A 98 11.31 -8.47 -0.11
N ASN A 99 12.50 -8.71 0.42
CA ASN A 99 13.40 -9.76 -0.07
C ASN A 99 13.37 -10.96 0.88
N ILE A 100 12.89 -12.09 0.37
CA ILE A 100 12.51 -13.27 1.15
C ILE A 100 13.30 -14.48 0.64
N TYR A 101 13.80 -15.29 1.58
CA TYR A 101 14.57 -16.49 1.27
C TYR A 101 13.90 -17.72 1.89
N LEU A 102 13.34 -18.59 1.05
CA LEU A 102 12.72 -19.85 1.49
C LEU A 102 13.68 -21.01 1.20
N LEU A 103 13.94 -21.82 2.21
CA LEU A 103 14.84 -22.97 2.18
C LEU A 103 14.06 -24.29 2.05
N TYR A 104 14.63 -25.24 1.35
CA TYR A 104 14.16 -26.62 1.38
C TYR A 104 14.54 -27.26 2.73
N SER A 105 13.70 -28.19 3.22
CA SER A 105 13.94 -28.88 4.50
C SER A 105 15.12 -29.84 4.45
N THR A 106 15.42 -30.41 3.27
CA THR A 106 16.55 -31.30 3.03
C THR A 106 17.61 -30.65 2.16
N ARG A 107 18.84 -31.14 2.27
CA ARG A 107 20.00 -30.71 1.48
C ARG A 107 20.70 -31.95 0.91
N PRO A 108 20.62 -32.22 -0.41
CA PRO A 108 19.87 -31.48 -1.43
C PRO A 108 18.34 -31.64 -1.26
N LYS A 109 17.58 -30.80 -1.95
CA LYS A 109 16.13 -30.97 -2.04
C LYS A 109 15.79 -32.28 -2.77
N ASN A 110 14.62 -32.84 -2.50
CA ASN A 110 14.18 -34.05 -3.18
C ASN A 110 13.74 -33.71 -4.62
N SER A 111 14.45 -34.21 -5.62
CA SER A 111 14.17 -33.93 -7.04
C SER A 111 12.88 -34.56 -7.56
N THR A 112 12.28 -35.51 -6.84
CA THR A 112 11.01 -36.16 -7.26
C THR A 112 9.76 -35.39 -6.83
N ARG A 113 9.89 -34.40 -5.93
CA ARG A 113 8.78 -33.58 -5.44
C ARG A 113 8.66 -32.30 -6.24
N ASN A 114 7.43 -31.83 -6.46
CA ASN A 114 7.21 -30.48 -6.95
C ASN A 114 7.05 -29.54 -5.79
N TYR A 115 7.68 -28.37 -5.93
CA TYR A 115 7.70 -27.35 -4.89
C TYR A 115 7.00 -26.10 -5.38
N THR A 116 6.23 -25.49 -4.50
CA THR A 116 5.41 -24.31 -4.83
C THR A 116 5.48 -23.30 -3.70
N ILE A 117 5.26 -22.03 -4.06
CA ILE A 117 5.21 -20.92 -3.12
C ILE A 117 3.73 -20.66 -2.83
N HIS A 118 3.35 -20.78 -1.57
CA HIS A 118 2.00 -20.56 -1.08
C HIS A 118 2.00 -19.36 -0.15
N ILE A 119 1.17 -18.36 -0.45
CA ILE A 119 1.10 -17.11 0.31
C ILE A 119 -0.31 -16.98 0.89
N ASP A 120 -0.42 -16.91 2.20
CA ASP A 120 -1.68 -16.62 2.90
C ASP A 120 -1.69 -15.20 3.45
N ILE A 121 -2.85 -14.54 3.35
CA ILE A 121 -3.04 -13.18 3.86
C ILE A 121 -4.16 -13.18 4.89
N TYR A 122 -3.88 -12.60 6.04
CA TYR A 122 -4.84 -12.40 7.14
C TYR A 122 -4.89 -10.92 7.51
N GLU A 123 -6.05 -10.44 7.95
CA GLU A 123 -6.12 -9.23 8.75
C GLU A 123 -5.54 -9.50 10.13
N LYS A 124 -4.49 -8.79 10.52
CA LYS A 124 -3.73 -9.08 11.75
C LYS A 124 -4.56 -8.92 13.03
N VAL A 125 -5.50 -7.99 13.04
CA VAL A 125 -6.30 -7.61 14.22
C VAL A 125 -7.42 -8.61 14.45
N SER A 126 -8.20 -8.91 13.42
CA SER A 126 -9.35 -9.82 13.47
C SER A 126 -8.96 -11.29 13.22
N LEU A 127 -7.75 -11.53 12.70
CA LEU A 127 -7.31 -12.81 12.14
C LEU A 127 -8.26 -13.36 11.06
N LYS A 128 -9.01 -12.46 10.41
CA LYS A 128 -9.86 -12.78 9.26
C LYS A 128 -8.98 -13.14 8.08
N TYR A 129 -9.27 -14.25 7.41
CA TYR A 129 -8.59 -14.66 6.20
C TYR A 129 -9.02 -13.79 5.01
N ARG A 130 -8.05 -13.31 4.22
CA ARG A 130 -8.29 -12.47 3.03
C ARG A 130 -8.14 -13.22 1.72
N GLY A 131 -7.31 -14.25 1.69
CA GLY A 131 -7.07 -15.04 0.49
C GLY A 131 -5.67 -15.62 0.44
N SER A 132 -5.42 -16.37 -0.62
CA SER A 132 -4.11 -16.98 -0.87
C SER A 132 -3.73 -16.99 -2.32
N PHE A 133 -2.42 -17.11 -2.51
CA PHE A 133 -1.78 -17.10 -3.81
C PHE A 133 -0.89 -18.31 -3.96
N PHE A 134 -0.82 -18.80 -5.19
CA PHE A 134 -0.08 -19.98 -5.56
C PHE A 134 0.86 -19.69 -6.72
N TYR A 135 2.17 -19.89 -6.51
CA TYR A 135 3.18 -19.70 -7.55
C TYR A 135 4.03 -20.96 -7.73
N ARG A 136 4.02 -21.49 -8.96
CA ARG A 136 4.82 -22.68 -9.34
C ARG A 136 6.29 -22.30 -9.54
N ILE A 137 7.20 -23.19 -9.14
CA ILE A 137 8.63 -23.04 -9.41
C ILE A 137 8.93 -23.60 -10.80
N LEU A 138 9.18 -22.73 -11.77
CA LEU A 138 9.35 -23.11 -13.18
C LEU A 138 10.68 -23.79 -13.49
N PHE A 139 11.75 -23.41 -12.77
CA PHE A 139 13.11 -23.89 -13.03
C PHE A 139 13.68 -24.59 -11.79
N PRO A 140 13.16 -25.78 -11.42
CA PRO A 140 13.56 -26.47 -10.20
C PRO A 140 15.01 -26.97 -10.22
N PHE A 141 15.65 -27.07 -11.39
CA PHE A 141 17.06 -27.47 -11.49
C PHE A 141 18.03 -26.36 -11.02
N LEU A 142 17.58 -25.11 -10.92
CA LEU A 142 18.44 -24.01 -10.46
C LEU A 142 18.75 -24.17 -8.96
N PRO A 143 20.02 -24.02 -8.54
CA PRO A 143 20.36 -23.98 -7.12
C PRO A 143 19.66 -22.84 -6.38
N VAL A 144 19.50 -21.68 -7.03
CA VAL A 144 18.71 -20.57 -6.51
C VAL A 144 17.67 -20.17 -7.54
N TYR A 145 16.40 -20.44 -7.22
CA TYR A 145 15.28 -19.95 -8.01
C TYR A 145 14.95 -18.52 -7.59
N ARG A 146 14.99 -17.57 -8.53
CA ARG A 146 14.69 -16.16 -8.27
C ARG A 146 13.34 -15.79 -8.85
N GLN A 147 12.49 -15.18 -8.04
CA GLN A 147 11.15 -14.71 -8.44
C GLN A 147 10.98 -13.27 -8.02
N ALA A 148 10.49 -12.41 -8.90
CA ALA A 148 10.06 -11.06 -8.55
C ALA A 148 8.60 -10.86 -8.98
N LEU A 149 7.75 -10.33 -8.10
CA LEU A 149 6.35 -10.07 -8.43
C LEU A 149 5.76 -8.94 -7.59
N ILE A 150 4.69 -8.35 -8.12
CA ILE A 150 3.81 -7.44 -7.40
C ILE A 150 2.54 -8.23 -7.07
N LEU A 151 2.17 -8.26 -5.80
CA LEU A 151 1.00 -9.00 -5.31
C LEU A 151 -0.06 -8.02 -4.85
N ASP A 152 -1.26 -8.17 -5.40
CA ASP A 152 -2.40 -7.36 -5.00
C ASP A 152 -3.21 -8.09 -3.93
N ILE A 153 -3.44 -7.41 -2.80
CA ILE A 153 -4.16 -7.99 -1.67
C ILE A 153 -5.67 -8.02 -1.99
N PRO A 154 -6.35 -9.18 -1.83
CA PRO A 154 -7.77 -9.31 -2.15
C PRO A 154 -8.69 -8.42 -1.30
N ARG A 155 -9.89 -8.17 -1.84
CA ARG A 155 -10.92 -7.34 -1.18
C ARG A 155 -11.48 -8.02 0.07
N ASN A 156 -12.16 -7.22 0.88
CA ASN A 156 -12.82 -7.73 2.09
C ASN A 156 -14.12 -8.47 1.78
N ASP A 157 -14.79 -8.03 0.71
CA ASP A 157 -16.14 -8.41 0.32
C ASP A 157 -16.16 -9.40 -0.85
N GLU A 158 -14.99 -9.71 -1.42
CA GLU A 158 -14.85 -10.90 -2.24
C GLU A 158 -15.10 -12.10 -1.32
N ASN A 159 -16.29 -12.70 -1.45
CA ASN A 159 -16.55 -13.99 -0.84
C ASN A 159 -15.42 -14.90 -1.27
N ILE A 160 -14.64 -15.39 -0.30
CA ILE A 160 -13.62 -16.40 -0.52
C ILE A 160 -14.30 -17.48 -1.36
N GLN A 161 -13.87 -17.66 -2.61
CA GLN A 161 -14.50 -18.63 -3.49
C GLN A 161 -14.30 -20.01 -2.86
N ILE A 162 -15.38 -20.51 -2.26
CA ILE A 162 -15.45 -21.86 -1.74
C ILE A 162 -15.55 -22.76 -2.96
N CYS A 163 -14.54 -23.61 -3.16
CA CYS A 163 -14.54 -24.51 -4.30
C CYS A 163 -15.60 -25.62 -4.10
N SER A 164 -16.19 -26.11 -5.18
CA SER A 164 -17.22 -27.17 -5.12
C SER A 164 -16.63 -28.59 -5.16
N ASN A 165 -15.37 -28.75 -5.58
CA ASN A 165 -14.85 -30.05 -6.03
C ASN A 165 -13.86 -30.72 -5.06
N LEU A 166 -13.24 -29.99 -4.14
CA LEU A 166 -12.24 -30.54 -3.22
C LEU A 166 -12.88 -30.88 -1.87
N GLN A 167 -12.86 -32.15 -1.48
CA GLN A 167 -13.35 -32.59 -0.16
C GLN A 167 -12.26 -32.47 0.90
N CYS A 168 -12.51 -31.65 1.91
CA CYS A 168 -11.62 -31.45 3.06
C CYS A 168 -12.23 -32.13 4.29
N SER A 169 -11.51 -33.05 4.94
CA SER A 169 -12.05 -33.81 6.07
C SER A 169 -12.24 -32.93 7.31
N HIS A 170 -11.22 -32.14 7.66
CA HIS A 170 -11.21 -31.24 8.81
C HIS A 170 -10.72 -29.85 8.40
N GLY A 171 -11.55 -29.16 7.63
CA GLY A 171 -11.25 -27.83 7.13
C GLY A 171 -12.21 -27.39 6.04
N GLN A 172 -11.83 -26.32 5.35
CA GLN A 172 -12.63 -25.74 4.28
C GLN A 172 -11.84 -25.67 2.98
N CYS A 173 -12.52 -25.85 1.85
CA CYS A 173 -11.91 -25.63 0.55
C CYS A 173 -11.83 -24.14 0.24
N ILE A 174 -10.66 -23.71 -0.25
CA ILE A 174 -10.39 -22.33 -0.66
C ILE A 174 -9.78 -22.35 -2.05
N ALA A 175 -10.30 -21.53 -2.96
CA ALA A 175 -9.70 -21.26 -4.26
C ALA A 175 -8.55 -20.24 -4.16
N TYR A 176 -7.53 -20.40 -4.99
CA TYR A 176 -6.44 -19.43 -5.09
C TYR A 176 -6.86 -18.17 -5.84
N SER A 177 -6.51 -16.99 -5.32
CA SER A 177 -6.90 -15.70 -5.89
C SER A 177 -6.25 -15.38 -7.23
N ASN A 178 -5.15 -16.05 -7.60
CA ASN A 178 -4.38 -15.74 -8.81
C ASN A 178 -4.46 -16.80 -9.92
N VAL A 179 -5.28 -17.84 -9.76
CA VAL A 179 -5.40 -18.93 -10.75
C VAL A 179 -6.83 -18.95 -11.28
N LEU A 180 -6.97 -18.96 -12.60
CA LEU A 180 -8.27 -18.92 -13.29
C LEU A 180 -8.97 -20.29 -13.37
N ASP A 181 -8.24 -21.39 -13.12
CA ASP A 181 -8.68 -22.77 -13.33
C ASP A 181 -9.22 -23.47 -12.07
N ASP A 182 -9.82 -22.76 -11.11
CA ASP A 182 -10.35 -23.31 -9.85
C ASP A 182 -9.31 -24.12 -9.01
N ASP A 183 -8.01 -23.92 -9.25
CA ASP A 183 -6.95 -24.51 -8.43
C ASP A 183 -7.22 -24.09 -6.97
N SER A 184 -7.38 -25.09 -6.11
CA SER A 184 -7.90 -24.92 -4.76
C SER A 184 -7.15 -25.83 -3.78
N PHE A 185 -7.33 -25.55 -2.50
CA PHE A 185 -6.68 -26.30 -1.44
C PHE A 185 -7.55 -26.35 -0.19
N CYS A 186 -7.28 -27.33 0.66
CA CYS A 186 -7.90 -27.40 1.97
C CYS A 186 -7.15 -26.52 2.97
N GLN A 187 -7.84 -25.53 3.53
CA GLN A 187 -7.40 -24.83 4.72
C GLN A 187 -7.88 -25.61 5.94
N CYS A 188 -6.93 -26.23 6.64
CA CYS A 188 -7.22 -27.15 7.74
C CYS A 188 -7.57 -26.44 9.04
N ASP A 189 -8.43 -27.09 9.81
CA ASP A 189 -8.75 -26.70 11.17
C ASP A 189 -7.51 -26.83 12.09
N GLN A 190 -7.59 -26.21 13.27
CA GLN A 190 -6.51 -26.30 14.25
C GLN A 190 -6.22 -27.76 14.63
N GLY A 191 -4.96 -28.17 14.50
CA GLY A 191 -4.52 -29.54 14.79
C GLY A 191 -4.68 -30.52 13.63
N TRP A 192 -5.05 -30.05 12.43
CA TRP A 192 -5.10 -30.86 11.22
C TRP A 192 -4.15 -30.33 10.16
N SER A 193 -3.62 -31.24 9.35
CA SER A 193 -2.72 -30.98 8.23
C SER A 193 -2.91 -32.02 7.11
N GLY A 194 -2.10 -31.92 6.07
CA GLY A 194 -2.24 -32.73 4.87
C GLY A 194 -3.00 -32.00 3.77
N LYS A 195 -2.87 -32.52 2.56
CA LYS A 195 -3.50 -31.99 1.35
C LYS A 195 -5.04 -31.90 1.47
N TYR A 196 -5.66 -32.84 2.19
CA TYR A 196 -7.10 -32.93 2.42
C TYR A 196 -7.49 -32.79 3.91
N CYS A 197 -6.57 -32.31 4.76
CA CYS A 197 -6.77 -32.16 6.20
C CYS A 197 -7.07 -33.47 6.94
N GLN A 198 -6.44 -34.56 6.52
CA GLN A 198 -6.63 -35.92 7.08
C GLN A 198 -5.61 -36.32 8.15
N ILE A 199 -4.57 -35.51 8.35
CA ILE A 199 -3.46 -35.84 9.26
C ILE A 199 -3.62 -35.05 10.55
N PHE A 200 -3.71 -35.75 11.68
CA PHE A 200 -3.75 -35.11 12.98
C PHE A 200 -2.35 -34.68 13.44
N HIS A 201 -2.25 -33.47 13.99
CA HIS A 201 -1.05 -32.91 14.57
C HIS A 201 -1.37 -32.20 15.89
N GLN A 202 -0.47 -32.30 16.86
CA GLN A 202 -0.60 -31.56 18.10
C GLN A 202 -0.31 -30.06 17.88
N ASN A 203 -1.37 -29.26 17.83
CA ASN A 203 -1.26 -27.81 17.67
C ASN A 203 -0.45 -27.18 18.83
N MET A 204 0.66 -26.53 18.50
CA MET A 204 1.51 -25.82 19.45
C MET A 204 1.30 -24.30 19.47
N CYS A 205 0.34 -23.79 18.69
CA CYS A 205 0.00 -22.38 18.66
C CYS A 205 -0.83 -21.97 19.89
N SER A 206 -0.77 -20.68 20.26
CA SER A 206 -1.66 -20.12 21.28
C SER A 206 -3.13 -20.22 20.86
N SER A 207 -4.05 -20.32 21.82
CA SER A 207 -5.48 -20.55 21.58
C SER A 207 -6.15 -19.44 20.76
N ASP A 208 -5.66 -18.21 20.86
CA ASP A 208 -6.16 -17.02 20.16
C ASP A 208 -5.42 -16.73 18.84
N SER A 209 -4.58 -17.66 18.37
CA SER A 209 -3.84 -17.54 17.11
C SER A 209 -4.41 -18.46 16.03
N LYS A 210 -4.06 -18.19 14.77
CA LYS A 210 -4.44 -19.05 13.65
C LYS A 210 -3.32 -20.02 13.30
N HIS A 211 -3.70 -21.27 13.05
CA HIS A 211 -2.80 -22.29 12.54
C HIS A 211 -2.74 -22.19 11.01
N ALA A 212 -1.54 -22.05 10.45
CA ALA A 212 -1.33 -21.90 9.00
C ALA A 212 -0.65 -23.12 8.36
N GLY A 213 -0.27 -24.14 9.14
CA GLY A 213 0.32 -25.36 8.62
C GLY A 213 1.39 -25.96 9.54
N VAL A 214 2.04 -27.02 9.06
CA VAL A 214 3.06 -27.75 9.83
C VAL A 214 4.33 -27.87 9.01
N THR A 215 5.46 -27.59 9.66
CA THR A 215 6.78 -27.69 9.05
C THR A 215 7.30 -29.12 9.03
N ALA A 216 8.31 -29.40 8.21
CA ALA A 216 8.97 -30.71 8.13
C ALA A 216 9.49 -31.25 9.48
N ASN A 217 9.76 -30.37 10.45
CA ASN A 217 10.21 -30.73 11.80
C ASN A 217 9.04 -30.86 12.79
N ASN A 218 7.83 -31.09 12.29
CA ASN A 218 6.60 -31.23 13.06
C ASN A 218 6.25 -30.00 13.92
N ARG A 219 6.66 -28.79 13.48
CA ARG A 219 6.34 -27.54 14.17
C ARG A 219 5.19 -26.81 13.50
N SER A 220 4.19 -26.43 14.29
CA SER A 220 3.06 -25.59 13.85
C SER A 220 3.54 -24.20 13.39
N VAL A 221 2.95 -23.71 12.31
CA VAL A 221 3.09 -22.35 11.80
C VAL A 221 1.92 -21.54 12.35
N CYS A 222 2.22 -20.51 13.15
CA CYS A 222 1.21 -19.78 13.91
C CYS A 222 1.14 -18.31 13.46
N VAL A 223 -0.05 -17.81 13.13
CA VAL A 223 -0.32 -16.41 12.85
C VAL A 223 -0.80 -15.73 14.11
N CYS A 224 0.08 -14.92 14.70
CA CYS A 224 -0.18 -14.28 15.98
C CYS A 224 -1.14 -13.09 15.86
N PRO A 225 -1.94 -12.80 16.90
CA PRO A 225 -2.64 -11.52 17.02
C PRO A 225 -1.64 -10.35 17.14
N ILE A 226 -2.14 -9.13 17.08
CA ILE A 226 -1.32 -7.90 17.02
C ILE A 226 -0.38 -7.72 18.21
N ASP A 227 -0.78 -8.15 19.40
CA ASP A 227 -0.08 -7.98 20.67
C ASP A 227 0.82 -9.16 21.03
N LYS A 228 0.87 -10.21 20.19
CA LYS A 228 1.69 -11.40 20.45
C LYS A 228 2.69 -11.68 19.33
N PHE A 229 3.78 -12.34 19.69
CA PHE A 229 4.83 -12.74 18.78
C PHE A 229 5.49 -14.05 19.20
N GLY A 230 6.51 -14.45 18.44
CA GLY A 230 7.21 -15.72 18.59
C GLY A 230 6.56 -16.84 17.79
N SER A 231 7.28 -17.95 17.62
CA SER A 231 6.87 -19.07 16.75
C SER A 231 5.55 -19.73 17.16
N ARG A 232 5.16 -19.60 18.44
CA ARG A 232 3.92 -20.15 19.01
C ARG A 232 2.89 -19.09 19.42
N CYS A 233 3.19 -17.80 19.21
CA CYS A 233 2.34 -16.69 19.65
C CYS A 233 2.08 -16.68 21.16
N LEU A 234 3.07 -17.08 21.97
CA LEU A 234 2.97 -17.11 23.44
C LEU A 234 3.64 -15.89 24.09
N LEU A 235 4.46 -15.15 23.34
CA LEU A 235 5.16 -13.97 23.83
C LEU A 235 4.30 -12.73 23.58
N VAL A 236 4.21 -11.83 24.56
CA VAL A 236 3.40 -10.61 24.47
C VAL A 236 4.30 -9.40 24.22
N ASN A 237 3.84 -8.51 23.35
CA ASN A 237 4.51 -7.25 23.06
C ASN A 237 3.90 -6.12 23.90
N GLU A 238 4.65 -5.68 24.91
CA GLU A 238 4.18 -4.67 25.86
C GLU A 238 4.30 -3.23 25.33
N VAL A 239 4.96 -3.00 24.19
CA VAL A 239 5.24 -1.65 23.66
C VAL A 239 3.95 -0.84 23.47
N CYS A 240 2.87 -1.50 23.02
CA CYS A 240 1.57 -0.88 22.85
C CYS A 240 0.66 -0.99 24.09
N GLN A 241 1.04 -1.76 25.11
CA GLN A 241 0.24 -1.99 26.33
C GLN A 241 0.57 -0.99 27.44
N MET A 242 1.74 -0.35 27.38
CA MET A 242 2.29 0.49 28.45
C MET A 242 1.50 1.78 28.78
N ASN A 243 0.42 2.13 28.06
CA ASN A 243 -0.64 3.07 28.48
C ASN A 243 -1.63 3.27 27.31
N ASN A 244 -2.79 2.61 27.37
CA ASN A 244 -3.80 2.51 26.29
C ASN A 244 -4.34 3.82 25.68
N ASN A 245 -3.83 5.01 26.06
CA ASN A 245 -4.21 6.33 25.50
C ASN A 245 -3.03 7.32 25.28
N LEU A 246 -1.77 6.95 25.58
CA LEU A 246 -0.61 7.87 25.50
C LEU A 246 0.34 7.60 24.32
N THR A 247 0.33 6.39 23.76
CA THR A 247 1.23 6.04 22.65
C THR A 247 0.72 6.59 21.32
N CYS A 248 -0.57 6.38 21.04
CA CYS A 248 -1.27 6.95 19.88
C CYS A 248 -2.47 7.76 20.38
N TYR A 249 -2.47 9.06 20.14
CA TYR A 249 -3.52 10.00 20.54
C TYR A 249 -4.80 9.82 19.70
N ASN A 250 -5.88 10.48 20.14
CA ASN A 250 -7.15 10.58 19.39
C ASN A 250 -7.75 9.23 18.96
N GLY A 251 -7.54 8.19 19.77
CA GLY A 251 -8.02 6.83 19.51
C GLY A 251 -7.30 6.13 18.35
N GLY A 252 -6.09 6.59 17.98
CA GLY A 252 -5.23 5.91 17.02
C GLY A 252 -4.84 4.50 17.51
N GLN A 253 -4.68 3.57 16.58
CA GLN A 253 -4.29 2.20 16.89
C GLN A 253 -2.77 2.05 16.91
N CYS A 254 -2.22 1.55 18.01
CA CYS A 254 -0.79 1.25 18.14
C CYS A 254 -0.47 -0.09 17.48
N ILE A 255 0.60 -0.12 16.67
CA ILE A 255 1.12 -1.32 16.01
C ILE A 255 2.60 -1.47 16.40
N PRO A 256 3.01 -2.58 17.01
CA PRO A 256 4.42 -2.82 17.28
C PRO A 256 5.22 -3.03 15.99
N SER A 257 6.47 -2.56 15.98
CA SER A 257 7.40 -2.77 14.86
C SER A 257 7.82 -4.24 14.77
N ASP A 258 8.03 -4.74 13.55
CA ASP A 258 8.54 -6.07 13.29
C ASP A 258 9.97 -6.03 12.70
N LYS A 259 10.53 -7.20 12.40
CA LYS A 259 11.89 -7.35 11.86
C LYS A 259 12.09 -6.66 10.50
N TYR A 260 11.01 -6.38 9.78
CA TYR A 260 11.03 -5.76 8.45
C TYR A 260 10.77 -4.25 8.51
N THR A 261 10.33 -3.72 9.65
CA THR A 261 10.22 -2.27 9.86
C THR A 261 11.62 -1.63 9.88
N LEU A 262 11.94 -0.84 8.85
CA LEU A 262 13.20 -0.08 8.72
C LEU A 262 13.33 1.10 9.71
N SER A 263 12.35 1.30 10.60
CA SER A 263 12.33 2.41 11.56
C SER A 263 13.06 2.03 12.85
N SER A 264 13.81 2.98 13.42
CA SER A 264 14.37 2.87 14.77
C SER A 264 13.30 2.91 15.87
N GLN A 265 12.05 3.21 15.52
CA GLN A 265 10.94 3.26 16.46
C GLN A 265 10.35 1.87 16.71
N SER A 266 10.04 1.58 17.97
CA SER A 266 9.48 0.30 18.41
C SER A 266 8.00 0.11 18.08
N PHE A 267 7.30 1.15 17.62
CA PHE A 267 5.89 1.12 17.26
C PHE A 267 5.54 2.14 16.15
N HIS A 268 4.33 2.00 15.60
CA HIS A 268 3.72 2.88 14.61
C HIS A 268 2.24 3.11 14.96
N CYS A 269 1.71 4.30 14.72
CA CYS A 269 0.30 4.62 14.97
C CYS A 269 -0.52 4.69 13.68
N VAL A 270 -1.67 4.01 13.66
CA VAL A 270 -2.68 4.15 12.61
C VAL A 270 -3.78 5.08 13.09
N CYS A 271 -3.86 6.25 12.46
CA CYS A 271 -4.77 7.29 12.89
C CYS A 271 -6.18 7.08 12.39
N ARG A 272 -7.16 7.41 13.24
CA ARG A 272 -8.57 7.49 12.84
C ARG A 272 -8.77 8.62 11.83
N LYS A 273 -9.84 8.51 11.03
CA LYS A 273 -10.25 9.57 10.09
C LYS A 273 -10.39 10.90 10.83
N GLY A 274 -9.77 11.96 10.31
CA GLY A 274 -9.77 13.28 10.93
C GLY A 274 -8.52 13.59 11.78
N TYR A 275 -7.60 12.63 11.95
CA TYR A 275 -6.37 12.81 12.72
C TYR A 275 -5.13 12.35 11.95
N THR A 276 -4.00 13.00 12.24
CA THR A 276 -2.70 12.79 11.59
C THR A 276 -1.55 12.99 12.55
N GLY A 277 -0.35 12.66 12.07
CA GLY A 277 0.90 12.75 12.82
C GLY A 277 1.41 11.38 13.23
N ASP A 278 2.67 11.34 13.67
CA ASP A 278 3.35 10.08 13.98
C ASP A 278 2.68 9.36 15.17
N ARG A 279 1.99 10.12 16.03
CA ARG A 279 1.18 9.62 17.14
C ARG A 279 -0.28 10.05 17.03
N CYS A 280 -0.74 10.42 15.85
CA CYS A 280 -2.12 10.90 15.65
C CYS A 280 -2.48 12.14 16.48
N GLU A 281 -1.48 12.98 16.80
CA GLU A 281 -1.59 14.13 17.68
C GLU A 281 -2.23 15.37 17.01
N ARG A 282 -2.26 15.42 15.67
CA ARG A 282 -2.76 16.54 14.89
C ARG A 282 -4.16 16.24 14.35
N ASN A 283 -4.98 17.28 14.28
CA ASN A 283 -6.26 17.20 13.57
C ASN A 283 -6.03 17.47 12.08
N ASP A 284 -6.77 16.76 11.24
CA ASP A 284 -6.84 17.08 9.81
C ASP A 284 -7.36 18.51 9.61
N THR A 285 -6.80 19.20 8.64
CA THR A 285 -7.27 20.54 8.28
C THR A 285 -8.64 20.43 7.64
N LYS A 286 -9.66 21.02 8.29
CA LYS A 286 -10.98 21.22 7.70
C LYS A 286 -10.90 22.35 6.69
N ILE A 287 -11.19 22.07 5.42
CA ILE A 287 -11.24 23.05 4.35
C ILE A 287 -12.66 23.11 3.83
N GLU A 288 -13.26 24.29 3.93
CA GLU A 288 -14.60 24.57 3.44
C GLU A 288 -14.50 25.46 2.21
N PHE A 289 -14.95 24.95 1.06
CA PHE A 289 -15.08 25.75 -0.16
C PHE A 289 -16.54 26.16 -0.31
N SER A 290 -16.80 27.45 -0.43
CA SER A 290 -18.10 27.99 -0.85
C SER A 290 -17.96 28.62 -2.24
N PHE A 291 -19.02 28.57 -3.04
CA PHE A 291 -19.01 29.07 -4.40
C PHE A 291 -19.90 30.29 -4.53
N ALA A 292 -19.39 31.34 -5.19
CA ALA A 292 -20.17 32.54 -5.46
C ALA A 292 -21.22 32.29 -6.55
N GLU A 293 -22.28 33.10 -6.54
CA GLU A 293 -23.27 33.14 -7.62
C GLU A 293 -22.58 33.39 -8.97
N GLY A 294 -22.97 32.62 -10.00
CA GLY A 294 -22.36 32.68 -11.33
C GLY A 294 -21.31 31.59 -11.62
N ILE A 295 -20.99 30.73 -10.65
CA ILE A 295 -20.18 29.52 -10.89
C ILE A 295 -21.12 28.34 -11.15
N ALA A 296 -21.05 27.76 -12.35
CA ALA A 296 -21.79 26.56 -12.69
C ALA A 296 -21.15 25.34 -12.01
N LEU A 297 -21.79 24.81 -10.97
CA LEU A 297 -21.33 23.62 -10.26
C LEU A 297 -21.76 22.35 -10.97
N SER A 298 -20.85 21.39 -10.99
CA SER A 298 -21.07 20.04 -11.47
C SER A 298 -21.44 19.08 -10.34
N GLN A 299 -22.03 17.95 -10.68
CA GLN A 299 -22.36 16.90 -9.69
C GLN A 299 -21.11 16.45 -8.92
N SER A 300 -19.96 16.44 -9.57
CA SER A 300 -18.67 16.08 -8.99
C SER A 300 -17.60 17.12 -9.35
N ILE A 301 -16.73 17.42 -8.38
CA ILE A 301 -15.62 18.37 -8.53
C ILE A 301 -14.32 17.72 -8.10
N PHE A 302 -13.23 18.07 -8.77
CA PHE A 302 -11.89 17.60 -8.45
C PHE A 302 -11.13 18.69 -7.71
N ILE A 303 -10.33 18.30 -6.74
CA ILE A 303 -9.58 19.24 -5.90
C ILE A 303 -8.15 18.74 -5.83
N HIS A 304 -7.26 19.54 -6.39
CA HIS A 304 -5.85 19.23 -6.55
C HIS A 304 -5.05 19.97 -5.49
N PHE A 305 -4.44 19.20 -4.59
CA PHE A 305 -3.51 19.70 -3.59
C PHE A 305 -2.09 19.60 -4.13
N ILE A 306 -1.39 20.73 -4.20
CA ILE A 306 -0.02 20.79 -4.68
C ILE A 306 0.92 21.06 -3.51
N ARG A 307 1.84 20.14 -3.27
CA ARG A 307 2.92 20.30 -2.29
C ARG A 307 4.20 20.72 -3.01
N ILE A 308 4.63 21.95 -2.75
CA ILE A 308 5.91 22.47 -3.21
C ILE A 308 7.00 21.93 -2.28
N ILE A 309 8.10 21.47 -2.87
CA ILE A 309 9.28 20.95 -2.17
C ILE A 309 10.48 21.72 -2.70
N SER A 310 11.37 22.15 -1.81
CA SER A 310 12.61 22.81 -2.24
C SER A 310 13.41 21.88 -3.16
N ASN A 311 13.83 22.39 -4.32
CA ASN A 311 14.65 21.70 -5.32
C ASN A 311 14.07 20.37 -5.87
N ALA A 312 12.74 20.18 -5.83
CA ALA A 312 12.08 19.03 -6.44
C ALA A 312 10.79 19.43 -7.13
N THR A 313 10.31 18.58 -8.04
CA THR A 313 9.03 18.80 -8.73
C THR A 313 7.87 18.82 -7.72
N PRO A 314 6.89 19.72 -7.88
CA PRO A 314 5.71 19.74 -7.03
C PRO A 314 4.97 18.40 -7.05
N ILE A 315 4.53 17.92 -5.88
CA ILE A 315 3.73 16.69 -5.79
C ILE A 315 2.25 17.07 -5.79
N ARG A 316 1.49 16.45 -6.69
CA ARG A 316 0.04 16.60 -6.79
C ARG A 316 -0.67 15.40 -6.17
N THR A 317 -1.62 15.69 -5.29
CA THR A 317 -2.60 14.72 -4.80
C THR A 317 -3.99 15.25 -5.11
N THR A 318 -4.85 14.42 -5.69
CA THR A 318 -6.20 14.85 -6.12
C THR A 318 -7.27 14.13 -5.33
N THR A 319 -8.33 14.83 -4.95
CA THR A 319 -9.53 14.22 -4.36
C THR A 319 -10.76 14.68 -5.13
N LEU A 320 -11.75 13.79 -5.23
CA LEU A 320 -13.06 14.11 -5.77
C LEU A 320 -14.03 14.40 -4.62
N ARG A 321 -14.99 15.30 -4.84
CA ARG A 321 -16.19 15.42 -4.02
C ARG A 321 -17.44 15.55 -4.88
N THR A 322 -18.48 14.86 -4.49
CA THR A 322 -19.84 15.07 -5.01
C THR A 322 -20.50 16.20 -4.24
N ILE A 323 -21.11 17.15 -4.95
CA ILE A 323 -21.83 18.26 -4.34
C ILE A 323 -23.30 17.83 -4.19
N PRO A 324 -23.85 17.78 -2.97
CA PRO A 324 -25.27 17.51 -2.78
C PRO A 324 -26.12 18.56 -3.47
N LEU A 325 -27.25 18.14 -4.06
CA LEU A 325 -28.19 19.04 -4.71
C LEU A 325 -28.62 20.16 -3.73
N LYS A 326 -28.55 21.43 -4.16
CA LYS A 326 -28.88 22.64 -3.40
C LYS A 326 -27.87 23.07 -2.31
N GLN A 327 -26.62 22.58 -2.37
CA GLN A 327 -25.55 23.10 -1.52
C GLN A 327 -24.51 23.87 -2.34
N ASP A 328 -24.18 25.08 -1.89
CA ASP A 328 -23.15 25.94 -2.50
C ASP A 328 -21.81 25.84 -1.77
N SER A 329 -21.65 24.86 -0.87
CA SER A 329 -20.41 24.63 -0.17
C SER A 329 -20.08 23.15 -0.01
N ILE A 330 -18.79 22.86 0.09
CA ILE A 330 -18.25 21.54 0.35
C ILE A 330 -17.23 21.60 1.48
N THR A 331 -17.20 20.56 2.31
CA THR A 331 -16.22 20.41 3.39
C THR A 331 -15.31 19.22 3.14
N ILE A 332 -14.02 19.40 3.36
CA ILE A 332 -13.00 18.36 3.20
C ILE A 332 -12.07 18.36 4.40
N TYR A 333 -11.67 17.16 4.81
CA TYR A 333 -10.63 16.95 5.81
C TYR A 333 -9.36 16.50 5.10
N TRP A 334 -8.30 17.29 5.25
CA TRP A 334 -7.04 17.07 4.56
C TRP A 334 -5.89 16.90 5.54
N SER A 335 -5.14 15.83 5.34
CA SER A 335 -4.11 15.32 6.25
C SER A 335 -2.69 15.70 5.84
N GLN A 336 -2.48 16.02 4.56
CA GLN A 336 -1.14 16.23 4.00
C GLN A 336 -0.81 17.70 3.89
N GLN A 337 0.48 18.04 3.95
CA GLN A 337 0.91 19.41 3.70
C GLN A 337 0.67 19.79 2.23
N PHE A 338 0.19 21.00 2.00
CA PHE A 338 -0.04 21.57 0.67
C PHE A 338 0.29 23.06 0.66
N HIS A 339 0.56 23.61 -0.52
CA HIS A 339 0.88 25.04 -0.70
C HIS A 339 -0.11 25.70 -1.66
N LEU A 340 -0.59 24.94 -2.64
CA LEU A 340 -1.59 25.39 -3.60
C LEU A 340 -2.78 24.44 -3.58
N VAL A 341 -3.98 24.98 -3.80
CA VAL A 341 -5.17 24.17 -4.05
C VAL A 341 -5.89 24.70 -5.28
N PHE A 342 -6.14 23.81 -6.24
CA PHE A 342 -6.97 24.08 -7.40
C PHE A 342 -8.26 23.29 -7.32
N VAL A 343 -9.38 23.92 -7.67
CA VAL A 343 -10.67 23.25 -7.86
C VAL A 343 -10.94 23.15 -9.35
N GLU A 344 -11.07 21.93 -9.85
CA GLU A 344 -11.44 21.62 -11.23
C GLU A 344 -12.94 21.27 -11.29
N LEU A 345 -13.65 22.00 -12.15
CA LEU A 345 -15.06 21.80 -12.49
C LEU A 345 -15.19 21.15 -13.87
N LEU A 346 -16.43 21.00 -14.37
CA LEU A 346 -16.72 20.50 -15.72
C LEU A 346 -15.83 21.16 -16.79
N ASN A 347 -15.50 20.38 -17.83
CA ASN A 347 -14.72 20.81 -18.98
C ASN A 347 -13.32 21.37 -18.63
N LYS A 348 -12.67 20.83 -17.59
CA LYS A 348 -11.29 21.21 -17.19
C LYS A 348 -11.16 22.69 -16.85
N ILE A 349 -12.19 23.28 -16.24
CA ILE A 349 -12.14 24.66 -15.75
C ILE A 349 -11.53 24.67 -14.35
N TYR A 350 -10.41 25.38 -14.20
CA TYR A 350 -9.65 25.45 -12.94
C TYR A 350 -9.86 26.76 -12.20
N TYR A 351 -10.00 26.67 -10.87
CA TYR A 351 -10.04 27.82 -9.95
C TYR A 351 -8.92 27.69 -8.93
N LEU A 352 -8.14 28.75 -8.72
CA LEU A 352 -7.12 28.80 -7.67
C LEU A 352 -7.77 29.18 -6.34
N ALA A 353 -7.97 28.19 -5.47
CA ALA A 353 -8.70 28.40 -4.22
C ALA A 353 -7.79 28.78 -3.03
N VAL A 354 -6.56 28.27 -2.99
CA VAL A 354 -5.60 28.55 -1.91
C VAL A 354 -4.19 28.74 -2.48
N ILE A 355 -3.53 29.80 -2.03
CA ILE A 355 -2.09 30.01 -2.18
C ILE A 355 -1.49 30.38 -0.81
N GLN A 356 -0.43 29.68 -0.40
CA GLN A 356 0.30 29.99 0.83
C GLN A 356 1.79 29.73 0.66
N LYS A 357 2.62 30.64 1.18
CA LYS A 357 4.10 30.53 1.10
C LYS A 357 4.63 29.45 2.04
N SER A 358 4.13 29.41 3.27
CA SER A 358 4.42 28.38 4.25
C SER A 358 3.13 27.66 4.65
N TYR A 359 3.21 26.34 4.82
CA TYR A 359 2.08 25.58 5.34
C TYR A 359 1.84 25.94 6.80
N SER A 360 0.74 26.64 7.08
CA SER A 360 0.23 26.79 8.44
C SER A 360 -0.87 25.77 8.69
N ALA A 361 -0.66 24.92 9.70
CA ALA A 361 -1.58 23.89 10.17
C ALA A 361 -2.73 24.50 10.98
N THR A 362 -3.52 25.38 10.37
CA THR A 362 -4.77 25.85 10.98
C THR A 362 -5.81 24.74 10.93
N THR A 363 -6.59 24.57 12.00
CA THR A 363 -7.63 23.53 12.10
C THR A 363 -8.75 23.71 11.07
N THR A 364 -9.07 24.95 10.71
CA THR A 364 -10.15 25.26 9.76
C THR A 364 -9.72 26.35 8.77
N LYS A 365 -9.98 26.15 7.48
CA LYS A 365 -9.82 27.13 6.40
C LYS A 365 -11.13 27.26 5.62
N VAL A 366 -11.71 28.45 5.58
CA VAL A 366 -12.90 28.73 4.77
C VAL A 366 -12.49 29.57 3.56
N ARG A 367 -12.93 29.15 2.37
CA ARG A 367 -12.61 29.83 1.10
C ARG A 367 -13.85 29.95 0.23
N LYS A 368 -14.21 31.20 -0.08
CA LYS A 368 -15.21 31.52 -1.08
C LYS A 368 -14.53 31.69 -2.44
N ILE A 369 -14.88 30.83 -3.39
CA ILE A 369 -14.38 30.84 -4.75
C ILE A 369 -15.26 31.78 -5.58
N ASN A 370 -14.63 32.74 -6.24
CA ASN A 370 -15.27 33.73 -7.07
C ASN A 370 -14.89 33.53 -8.54
N PRO A 371 -15.66 34.08 -9.50
CA PRO A 371 -15.32 34.03 -10.92
C PRO A 371 -13.92 34.57 -11.25
N VAL A 372 -13.41 35.52 -10.46
CA VAL A 372 -12.06 36.10 -10.61
C VAL A 372 -10.94 35.10 -10.29
N ASP A 373 -11.24 34.06 -9.49
CA ASP A 373 -10.28 33.03 -9.12
C ASP A 373 -10.06 31.99 -10.23
N ARG A 374 -10.81 32.08 -11.35
CA ARG A 374 -10.69 31.21 -12.51
C ARG A 374 -9.34 31.41 -13.20
N CYS A 375 -8.59 30.32 -13.35
CA CYS A 375 -7.45 30.28 -14.25
C CYS A 375 -7.98 30.17 -15.68
N GLN A 376 -7.60 31.09 -16.57
CA GLN A 376 -8.00 31.01 -17.98
C GLN A 376 -7.04 30.14 -18.78
N HIS A 377 -7.56 29.53 -19.84
CA HIS A 377 -6.74 28.78 -20.77
C HIS A 377 -5.92 29.73 -21.67
N ILE A 378 -4.76 29.29 -22.12
CA ILE A 378 -3.88 30.10 -22.97
C ILE A 378 -4.53 30.50 -24.30
N ASN A 379 -5.45 29.68 -24.82
CA ASN A 379 -6.22 29.98 -26.03
C ASN A 379 -7.19 31.16 -25.83
N GLU A 380 -7.57 31.46 -24.59
CA GLU A 380 -8.40 32.63 -24.27
C GLU A 380 -7.55 33.91 -24.16
N LEU A 381 -6.22 33.78 -24.10
CA LEU A 381 -5.27 34.87 -23.82
C LEU A 381 -4.46 35.29 -25.03
N PHE A 382 -4.24 34.37 -25.98
CA PHE A 382 -3.41 34.59 -27.14
C PHE A 382 -4.08 34.10 -28.42
N ASN A 383 -3.63 34.65 -29.56
CA ASN A 383 -4.07 34.23 -30.88
C ASN A 383 -3.67 32.77 -31.16
N GLU A 384 -4.39 32.11 -32.08
CA GLU A 384 -4.15 30.71 -32.46
C GLU A 384 -2.71 30.44 -32.90
N THR A 385 -2.10 31.36 -33.66
CA THR A 385 -0.70 31.24 -34.10
C THR A 385 0.30 31.14 -32.96
N PHE A 386 -0.01 31.71 -31.79
CA PHE A 386 0.81 31.59 -30.59
C PHE A 386 0.63 30.22 -29.93
N VAL A 387 -0.62 29.75 -29.85
CA VAL A 387 -0.98 28.46 -29.24
C VAL A 387 -0.30 27.31 -29.98
N ASP A 388 -0.21 27.40 -31.31
CA ASP A 388 0.40 26.38 -32.16
C ASP A 388 1.95 26.37 -32.11
N MET A 389 2.57 27.36 -31.47
CA MET A 389 4.03 27.36 -31.30
C MET A 389 4.49 26.22 -30.40
N HIS A 390 5.68 25.70 -30.70
CA HIS A 390 6.35 24.73 -29.83
C HIS A 390 6.49 25.28 -28.40
N ILE A 391 6.28 24.41 -27.39
CA ILE A 391 6.18 24.80 -25.98
C ILE A 391 7.35 25.65 -25.46
N VAL A 392 8.57 25.33 -25.87
CA VAL A 392 9.80 26.08 -25.50
C VAL A 392 9.77 27.53 -25.98
N ARG A 393 9.13 27.80 -27.12
CA ARG A 393 8.93 29.18 -27.61
C ARG A 393 7.84 29.88 -26.82
N ARG A 394 6.71 29.21 -26.59
CA ARG A 394 5.58 29.77 -25.81
C ARG A 394 6.02 30.19 -24.40
N MET A 395 6.81 29.35 -23.72
CA MET A 395 7.33 29.61 -22.37
C MET A 395 8.04 30.95 -22.21
N LYS A 396 8.74 31.43 -23.25
CA LYS A 396 9.42 32.73 -23.21
C LYS A 396 8.47 33.91 -23.04
N TYR A 397 7.20 33.71 -23.38
CA TYR A 397 6.15 34.73 -23.34
C TYR A 397 5.18 34.53 -22.16
N TYR A 398 5.38 33.52 -21.32
CA TYR A 398 4.46 33.19 -20.21
C TYR A 398 4.42 34.25 -19.11
N HIS A 399 5.35 35.21 -19.11
CA HIS A 399 5.28 36.39 -18.25
C HIS A 399 4.28 37.45 -18.76
N LEU A 400 4.06 37.55 -20.08
CA LEU A 400 3.14 38.52 -20.68
C LEU A 400 1.70 38.46 -20.16
N PRO A 401 1.04 37.29 -20.01
CA PRO A 401 -0.35 37.26 -19.54
C PRO A 401 -0.48 37.72 -18.09
N CYS A 402 0.60 37.65 -17.29
CA CYS A 402 0.62 38.23 -15.94
C CYS A 402 0.83 39.75 -15.96
N GLN A 403 1.49 40.30 -16.98
CA GLN A 403 1.85 41.72 -17.11
C GLN A 403 0.78 42.57 -17.81
N ILE A 404 0.15 42.05 -18.86
CA ILE A 404 -0.73 42.80 -19.78
C ILE A 404 -2.18 42.79 -19.33
N TYR A 405 -2.67 41.64 -18.88
CA TYR A 405 -4.07 41.43 -18.48
C TYR A 405 -4.25 41.80 -17.00
N PRO A 406 -5.46 42.17 -16.52
CA PRO A 406 -5.65 42.99 -15.33
C PRO A 406 -4.86 42.52 -14.10
N SER A 407 -4.50 43.50 -13.27
CA SER A 407 -3.71 43.37 -12.03
C SER A 407 -4.24 42.33 -11.03
N ASN A 408 -5.44 41.77 -11.23
CA ASN A 408 -6.04 40.73 -10.37
C ASN A 408 -5.88 39.28 -10.85
N ARG A 409 -5.24 38.99 -12.01
CA ARG A 409 -5.10 37.59 -12.47
C ARG A 409 -4.12 36.76 -11.64
N SER A 410 -4.60 35.76 -10.93
CA SER A 410 -3.73 34.92 -10.09
C SER A 410 -3.07 33.74 -10.83
N CYS A 411 -3.69 33.22 -11.89
CA CYS A 411 -3.23 32.03 -12.61
C CYS A 411 -3.74 31.94 -14.05
N PHE A 412 -3.10 31.07 -14.84
CA PHE A 412 -3.53 30.60 -16.16
C PHE A 412 -2.96 29.20 -16.43
N TYR A 413 -3.41 28.53 -17.49
CA TYR A 413 -2.92 27.19 -17.84
C TYR A 413 -2.88 26.97 -19.35
N ASP A 414 -2.02 26.05 -19.79
CA ASP A 414 -1.97 25.53 -21.16
C ASP A 414 -2.33 24.03 -21.18
N ASN A 415 -2.05 23.34 -22.28
CA ASN A 415 -2.36 21.91 -22.41
C ASN A 415 -1.53 20.98 -21.49
N THR A 416 -0.46 21.48 -20.87
CA THR A 416 0.56 20.68 -20.16
C THR A 416 0.99 21.25 -18.81
N GLN A 417 0.70 22.53 -18.53
CA GLN A 417 1.23 23.27 -17.39
C GLN A 417 0.19 24.22 -16.81
N ILE A 418 0.28 24.42 -15.50
CA ILE A 418 -0.41 25.50 -14.81
C ILE A 418 0.62 26.53 -14.34
N CYS A 419 0.30 27.80 -14.52
CA CYS A 419 1.13 28.94 -14.19
C CYS A 419 0.48 29.85 -13.15
N LEU A 420 1.28 30.30 -12.20
CA LEU A 420 0.91 31.28 -11.17
C LEU A 420 1.54 32.63 -11.48
N CYS A 421 0.75 33.69 -11.39
CA CYS A 421 1.24 35.06 -11.50
C CYS A 421 1.63 35.59 -10.11
N TYR A 422 2.86 36.10 -9.98
CA TYR A 422 3.35 36.69 -8.74
C TYR A 422 4.17 37.96 -9.02
N THR A 423 4.27 38.85 -8.04
CA THR A 423 5.05 40.09 -8.16
C THR A 423 6.44 39.90 -7.58
N PHE A 424 7.46 40.24 -8.35
CA PHE A 424 8.87 40.24 -7.97
C PHE A 424 9.52 41.55 -8.42
N GLU A 425 10.10 42.31 -7.48
CA GLU A 425 10.83 43.57 -7.76
C GLU A 425 10.12 44.49 -8.77
N GLN A 426 8.80 44.69 -8.59
CA GLN A 426 7.91 45.52 -9.42
C GLN A 426 7.50 44.95 -10.78
N GLN A 427 8.00 43.77 -11.16
CA GLN A 427 7.54 43.04 -12.33
C GLN A 427 6.61 41.90 -11.93
N ARG A 428 5.55 41.69 -12.71
CA ARG A 428 4.68 40.53 -12.54
C ARG A 428 5.19 39.41 -13.42
N LEU A 429 5.59 38.31 -12.79
CA LEU A 429 6.19 37.14 -13.43
C LEU A 429 5.25 35.95 -13.31
N ALA A 430 5.53 34.95 -14.13
CA ALA A 430 4.81 33.68 -14.15
C ALA A 430 5.72 32.56 -13.66
N ASN A 431 5.21 31.74 -12.75
CA ASN A 431 5.87 30.53 -12.29
C ASN A 431 5.01 29.32 -12.66
N CYS A 432 5.54 28.45 -13.52
CA CYS A 432 4.79 27.36 -14.11
C CYS A 432 5.32 26.00 -13.65
N PHE A 433 4.43 25.03 -13.52
CA PHE A 433 4.78 23.65 -13.25
C PHE A 433 3.93 22.72 -14.10
N GLU A 434 4.48 21.54 -14.40
CA GLU A 434 3.80 20.52 -15.18
C GLU A 434 2.51 20.06 -14.49
N PHE A 435 1.44 19.95 -15.26
CA PHE A 435 0.13 19.56 -14.77
C PHE A 435 -0.55 18.69 -15.83
N ASN A 436 -0.61 17.38 -15.59
CA ASN A 436 -1.34 16.49 -16.49
C ASN A 436 -2.85 16.68 -16.31
N HIS A 437 -3.50 17.33 -17.26
CA HIS A 437 -4.94 17.62 -17.28
C HIS A 437 -5.81 16.38 -17.54
N ASN A 438 -5.25 15.36 -18.19
CA ASN A 438 -5.95 14.13 -18.60
C ASN A 438 -5.62 12.94 -17.70
N MET A 439 -5.24 13.19 -16.45
CA MET A 439 -4.87 12.11 -15.54
C MET A 439 -6.11 11.28 -15.18
N THR A 440 -6.16 10.06 -15.69
CA THR A 440 -7.15 9.04 -15.33
C THR A 440 -6.49 8.02 -14.40
N PHE A 441 -7.14 7.67 -13.31
CA PHE A 441 -6.65 6.62 -12.43
C PHE A 441 -7.67 5.48 -12.37
N ASP A 442 -7.46 4.44 -13.17
CA ASP A 442 -8.32 3.25 -13.27
C ASP A 442 -8.19 2.27 -12.08
N CYS A 443 -7.67 2.74 -10.94
CA CYS A 443 -7.39 1.93 -9.76
C CYS A 443 -6.57 0.66 -10.08
N SER A 444 -5.64 0.75 -11.04
CA SER A 444 -4.78 -0.36 -11.49
C SER A 444 -5.57 -1.59 -11.97
N GLY A 445 -6.76 -1.37 -12.55
CA GLY A 445 -7.65 -2.45 -12.99
C GLY A 445 -8.45 -3.11 -11.87
N GLN A 446 -8.27 -2.70 -10.62
CA GLN A 446 -9.01 -3.19 -9.46
C GLN A 446 -10.11 -2.20 -9.04
N SER A 447 -11.03 -1.90 -9.95
CA SER A 447 -12.15 -0.97 -9.70
C SER A 447 -13.09 -1.51 -8.61
N VAL A 448 -13.22 -0.81 -7.47
CA VAL A 448 -14.20 -1.13 -6.40
C VAL A 448 -15.63 -0.77 -6.81
N CYS A 449 -15.77 -0.21 -8.01
CA CYS A 449 -17.01 0.37 -8.48
C CYS A 449 -17.81 -0.68 -9.27
N GLU A 450 -19.05 -0.87 -8.85
CA GLU A 450 -20.02 -1.72 -9.53
C GLU A 450 -20.72 -0.95 -10.66
N ASN A 451 -21.54 -1.66 -11.47
CA ASN A 451 -22.40 -1.06 -12.50
C ASN A 451 -21.68 -0.09 -13.46
N ASP A 452 -20.53 -0.51 -14.00
CA ASP A 452 -19.68 0.28 -14.91
C ASP A 452 -19.19 1.63 -14.32
N GLY A 453 -19.18 1.74 -12.99
CA GLY A 453 -18.60 2.89 -12.30
C GLY A 453 -17.11 3.05 -12.59
N GLN A 454 -16.69 4.27 -12.89
CA GLN A 454 -15.28 4.56 -13.10
C GLN A 454 -14.59 4.77 -11.74
N CYS A 455 -13.60 3.94 -11.42
CA CYS A 455 -12.79 4.14 -10.22
C CYS A 455 -11.82 5.30 -10.42
N PHE A 456 -11.60 6.06 -9.36
CA PHE A 456 -10.60 7.13 -9.27
C PHE A 456 -9.85 6.99 -7.94
N GLN A 457 -8.52 7.16 -7.96
CA GLN A 457 -7.66 7.14 -6.77
C GLN A 457 -6.83 8.42 -6.66
N ASP A 458 -6.39 8.76 -5.45
CA ASP A 458 -5.70 10.03 -5.17
C ASP A 458 -4.26 10.11 -5.70
N THR A 459 -3.56 8.97 -5.73
CA THR A 459 -2.21 8.81 -6.28
C THR A 459 -2.10 7.51 -7.08
N PRO A 460 -1.22 7.45 -8.10
CA PRO A 460 -1.00 6.21 -8.86
C PRO A 460 -0.26 5.17 -8.03
N ASP A 461 0.76 5.61 -7.28
CA ASP A 461 1.52 4.80 -6.34
C ASP A 461 0.97 5.01 -4.93
N CYS A 462 0.70 3.92 -4.21
CA CYS A 462 0.23 3.95 -2.82
C CYS A 462 -1.07 4.75 -2.60
N PRO A 463 -2.18 4.37 -3.24
CA PRO A 463 -3.43 5.10 -3.12
C PRO A 463 -3.94 5.06 -1.68
N LYS A 464 -4.27 6.23 -1.13
CA LYS A 464 -4.85 6.37 0.22
C LYS A 464 -6.35 6.55 0.19
N ARG A 465 -6.87 7.01 -0.95
CA ARG A 465 -8.30 7.28 -1.16
C ARG A 465 -8.67 6.81 -2.55
N ALA A 466 -9.77 6.07 -2.64
CA ALA A 466 -10.43 5.74 -3.89
C ALA A 466 -11.89 6.15 -3.80
N ILE A 467 -12.49 6.46 -4.95
CA ILE A 467 -13.89 6.85 -5.08
C ILE A 467 -14.41 6.36 -6.43
N CYS A 468 -15.69 6.05 -6.46
CA CYS A 468 -16.38 5.63 -7.66
C CYS A 468 -17.18 6.77 -8.28
N ILE A 469 -16.95 7.00 -9.56
CA ILE A 469 -17.74 7.92 -10.37
C ILE A 469 -18.87 7.11 -10.99
N CYS A 470 -20.10 7.40 -10.57
CA CYS A 470 -21.29 6.70 -11.01
C CYS A 470 -21.73 7.17 -12.41
N PRO A 471 -22.20 6.26 -13.29
CA PRO A 471 -22.97 6.64 -14.47
C PRO A 471 -24.28 7.34 -14.07
N LEU A 472 -24.90 8.05 -15.03
CA LEU A 472 -26.25 8.60 -14.84
C LEU A 472 -27.20 7.47 -14.40
N CYS A 473 -28.06 7.74 -13.41
CA CYS A 473 -29.01 6.81 -12.78
C CYS A 473 -28.47 5.89 -11.67
N TYR A 474 -27.19 5.95 -11.30
CA TYR A 474 -26.67 5.21 -10.15
C TYR A 474 -26.06 6.13 -9.07
N TYR A 475 -26.15 5.72 -7.80
CA TYR A 475 -25.56 6.43 -6.67
C TYR A 475 -25.12 5.47 -5.55
N GLY A 476 -24.38 5.99 -4.57
CA GLY A 476 -23.80 5.22 -3.47
C GLY A 476 -22.29 5.10 -3.57
N GLY A 477 -21.62 4.80 -2.46
CA GLY A 477 -20.15 4.80 -2.38
C GLY A 477 -19.46 3.80 -3.31
N THR A 478 -20.14 2.70 -3.66
CA THR A 478 -19.69 1.65 -4.58
C THR A 478 -20.49 1.60 -5.88
N VAL A 479 -21.38 2.58 -6.14
CA VAL A 479 -22.30 2.60 -7.31
C VAL A 479 -23.34 1.46 -7.27
N SER A 480 -23.76 1.01 -6.09
CA SER A 480 -24.66 -0.14 -5.96
C SER A 480 -26.16 0.15 -6.10
N ILE A 481 -26.59 1.43 -6.10
CA ILE A 481 -28.01 1.79 -6.04
C ILE A 481 -28.47 2.45 -7.34
N SER A 482 -29.55 1.96 -7.96
CA SER A 482 -30.16 2.57 -9.15
C SER A 482 -31.41 3.39 -8.83
N TYR A 483 -31.68 4.42 -9.66
CA TYR A 483 -32.86 5.28 -9.53
C TYR A 483 -34.21 4.54 -9.70
N GLU A 484 -34.24 3.40 -10.38
CA GLU A 484 -35.49 2.64 -10.62
C GLU A 484 -36.08 2.07 -9.31
N TRP A 485 -35.25 1.77 -8.31
CA TRP A 485 -35.70 1.19 -7.05
C TRP A 485 -36.40 2.18 -6.11
N ILE A 486 -36.20 3.50 -6.30
CA ILE A 486 -36.85 4.52 -5.46
C ILE A 486 -38.33 4.71 -5.86
N TRP A 487 -38.70 4.41 -7.11
CA TRP A 487 -40.07 4.57 -7.59
C TRP A 487 -41.01 3.42 -7.22
N PHE A 488 -40.51 2.35 -6.59
CA PHE A 488 -41.31 1.19 -6.16
C PHE A 488 -41.67 1.16 -4.66
N ILE A 489 -41.42 2.25 -3.91
CA ILE A 489 -41.83 2.37 -2.49
C ILE A 489 -42.65 3.64 -2.24
N THR A 490 -43.75 3.81 -2.98
CA THR A 490 -44.86 4.69 -2.58
C THR A 490 -46.17 3.95 -2.67
#